data_AF-A0A7I9V8H1-F1
#
_entry.id   AF-A0A7I9V8H1-F1
#
_cell.length_a   1.000
_cell.length_b   1.000
_cell.length_c   1.000
_cell.angle_alpha   90.00
_cell.angle_beta   90.00
_cell.angle_gamma   90.00
#
_symmetry.space_group_name_H-M   'P 1'
#
loop_
_entity.id
_entity.type
_entity.pdbx_description
1 polymer ?
#
loop_
_entity_poly.entity_id
_entity_poly.type
_entity_poly.pdbx_seq_one_letter_code
_entity_poly.pdbx_strand_id
1 'polypeptide(L)'
;MSDDPVSFSREELVDALHLDHDYALRFWNAFGFAQDTGASGHRFTREDLAALAIYVQGDNAMDTSAQLAAARSIGQATARLAEWQAEQIRLLSANDGVAATTDQMIDALAHLQTLVWRRHLESYMRAPEAADHEVDTIVGFADIVGYTSMSRQLGMADLENLLERFESSAHTIVVENGGQVVKTIGDAVMFTSPDARAAAETAVALHVVASDGEIPALRIGIARGHALTRLGDVFGEPVNIAARLAGSARSGTTLVDENLSEDLKGDERFYVSSIPTLSVRGYRRLHAWSVVRNRHWDERR
;
A
#
# COMPACT_ATOMS: atom_id res chain seq x y z
N MET A 1 22.83 -12.32 -2.91
CA MET A 1 23.39 -13.65 -2.61
C MET A 1 23.91 -13.60 -1.21
N SER A 2 23.20 -14.20 -0.28
CA SER A 2 23.87 -14.76 0.89
C SER A 2 24.32 -16.14 0.47
N ASP A 3 25.61 -16.28 0.16
CA ASP A 3 26.25 -17.57 -0.14
C ASP A 3 26.52 -18.36 1.17
N ASP A 4 25.83 -17.99 2.25
CA ASP A 4 26.08 -18.50 3.58
C ASP A 4 25.44 -19.89 3.73
N PRO A 5 26.24 -20.96 3.88
CA PRO A 5 25.71 -22.31 3.93
C PRO A 5 24.82 -22.48 5.15
N VAL A 6 23.74 -23.23 4.97
CA VAL A 6 22.89 -23.69 6.07
C VAL A 6 23.75 -24.50 7.05
N SER A 7 23.93 -23.96 8.25
CA SER A 7 24.96 -24.38 9.20
C SER A 7 24.46 -24.67 10.60
N PHE A 8 23.19 -24.37 10.91
CA PHE A 8 22.64 -24.54 12.26
C PHE A 8 21.28 -25.24 12.23
N SER A 9 21.10 -26.22 13.12
CA SER A 9 19.80 -26.72 13.55
C SER A 9 19.14 -25.76 14.56
N ARG A 10 17.88 -26.01 14.94
CA ARG A 10 17.20 -25.19 15.96
C ARG A 10 17.91 -25.27 17.32
N GLU A 11 18.31 -26.47 17.72
CA GLU A 11 18.97 -26.71 19.01
C GLU A 11 20.31 -25.98 19.08
N GLU A 12 21.14 -26.12 18.04
CA GLU A 12 22.43 -25.43 17.96
C GLU A 12 22.28 -23.90 17.94
N LEU A 13 21.20 -23.37 17.35
CA LEU A 13 20.93 -21.94 17.33
C LEU A 13 20.50 -21.44 18.72
N VAL A 14 19.66 -22.19 19.45
CA VAL A 14 19.28 -21.88 20.84
C VAL A 14 20.51 -21.84 21.74
N ASP A 15 21.39 -22.84 21.60
CA ASP A 15 22.64 -22.91 22.35
C ASP A 15 23.59 -21.75 22.02
N ALA A 16 23.74 -21.44 20.73
CA ALA A 16 24.60 -20.34 20.25
C ALA A 16 24.10 -18.96 20.67
N LEU A 17 22.79 -18.77 20.81
CA LEU A 17 22.18 -17.53 21.32
C LEU A 17 22.10 -17.48 22.85
N HIS A 18 22.49 -18.56 23.54
CA HIS A 18 22.37 -18.72 25.00
C HIS A 18 20.94 -18.49 25.50
N LEU A 19 19.96 -18.98 24.74
CA LEU A 19 18.55 -18.82 25.07
C LEU A 19 18.07 -19.88 26.04
N ASP A 20 17.19 -19.48 26.96
CA ASP A 20 16.39 -20.44 27.72
C ASP A 20 15.49 -21.25 26.75
N HIS A 21 15.41 -22.56 26.98
CA HIS A 21 14.73 -23.47 26.06
C HIS A 21 13.20 -23.24 26.01
N ASP A 22 12.56 -22.88 27.13
CA ASP A 22 11.13 -22.54 27.12
C ASP A 22 10.89 -21.23 26.37
N TYR A 23 11.75 -20.24 26.58
CA TYR A 23 11.71 -18.99 25.83
C TYR A 23 11.89 -19.22 24.32
N ALA A 24 12.89 -20.01 23.92
CA ALA A 24 13.13 -20.35 22.52
C ALA A 24 11.92 -21.04 21.86
N LEU A 25 11.28 -21.99 22.55
CA LEU A 25 10.07 -22.64 22.03
C LEU A 25 8.93 -21.64 21.84
N ARG A 26 8.68 -20.76 22.81
CA ARG A 26 7.65 -19.71 22.72
C ARG A 26 7.96 -18.73 21.59
N PHE A 27 9.23 -18.45 21.37
CA PHE A 27 9.72 -17.58 20.31
C PHE A 27 9.56 -18.20 18.91
N TRP A 28 9.88 -19.49 18.73
CA TRP A 28 9.63 -20.19 17.47
C TRP A 28 8.15 -20.30 17.13
N ASN A 29 7.33 -20.61 18.14
CA ASN A 29 5.89 -20.61 17.99
C ASN A 29 5.36 -19.21 17.65
N ALA A 30 5.97 -18.15 18.19
CA ALA A 30 5.58 -16.77 17.88
C ALA A 30 5.83 -16.43 16.40
N PHE A 31 6.98 -16.78 15.83
CA PHE A 31 7.21 -16.62 14.39
C PHE A 31 6.35 -17.52 13.50
N GLY A 32 5.70 -18.53 14.08
CA GLY A 32 4.86 -19.48 13.34
C GLY A 32 5.68 -20.52 12.57
N PHE A 33 6.94 -20.74 12.94
CA PHE A 33 7.73 -21.81 12.35
C PHE A 33 7.11 -23.16 12.71
N ALA A 34 6.84 -24.00 11.70
CA ALA A 34 6.29 -25.32 11.92
C ALA A 34 7.13 -26.08 12.95
N GLN A 35 6.50 -26.70 13.96
CA GLN A 35 7.19 -27.65 14.83
C GLN A 35 7.48 -28.89 13.98
N ASP A 36 8.73 -29.02 13.54
CA ASP A 36 9.11 -30.15 12.71
C ASP A 36 9.17 -31.39 13.61
N THR A 37 8.27 -32.34 13.38
CA THR A 37 8.22 -33.64 14.07
C THR A 37 9.11 -34.69 13.40
N GLY A 38 10.04 -34.33 12.49
CA GLY A 38 10.73 -35.36 11.71
C GLY A 38 12.16 -35.12 11.19
N ALA A 39 12.72 -33.91 11.18
CA ALA A 39 14.08 -33.73 10.64
C ALA A 39 14.96 -32.79 11.48
N SER A 40 15.95 -33.37 12.17
CA SER A 40 17.10 -32.72 12.80
C SER A 40 18.08 -32.14 11.73
N GLY A 41 17.55 -31.51 10.69
CA GLY A 41 18.34 -30.91 9.63
C GLY A 41 18.79 -29.51 10.03
N HIS A 42 20.04 -29.16 9.70
CA HIS A 42 20.48 -27.77 9.67
C HIS A 42 19.56 -27.01 8.71
N ARG A 43 19.02 -25.88 9.15
CA ARG A 43 18.04 -25.06 8.40
C ARG A 43 18.31 -23.56 8.47
N PHE A 44 19.21 -23.13 9.35
CA PHE A 44 19.54 -21.73 9.56
C PHE A 44 20.99 -21.45 9.14
N THR A 45 21.21 -20.24 8.65
CA THR A 45 22.50 -19.69 8.24
C THR A 45 23.15 -18.95 9.41
N ARG A 46 24.41 -18.53 9.23
CA ARG A 46 25.09 -17.64 10.19
C ARG A 46 24.50 -16.24 10.14
N GLU A 47 23.98 -15.79 9.00
CA GLU A 47 23.20 -14.56 8.90
C GLU A 47 21.90 -14.61 9.73
N ASP A 48 21.18 -15.73 9.71
CA ASP A 48 19.99 -15.91 10.56
C ASP A 48 20.36 -15.81 12.05
N LEU A 49 21.46 -16.46 12.46
CA LEU A 49 21.98 -16.36 13.82
C LEU A 49 22.30 -14.91 14.20
N ALA A 50 22.98 -14.17 13.32
CA ALA A 50 23.33 -12.77 13.58
C ALA A 50 22.09 -11.86 13.69
N ALA A 51 21.11 -12.04 12.80
CA ALA A 51 19.85 -11.29 12.82
C ALA A 51 19.04 -11.58 14.10
N LEU A 52 18.96 -12.85 14.49
CA LEU A 52 18.26 -13.28 15.69
C LEU A 52 18.99 -12.84 16.96
N ALA A 53 20.33 -12.83 16.97
CA ALA A 53 21.11 -12.28 18.07
C ALA A 53 20.75 -10.81 18.32
N ILE A 54 20.67 -9.98 17.28
CA ILE A 54 20.27 -8.57 17.41
C ILE A 54 18.84 -8.45 17.96
N TYR A 55 17.92 -9.29 17.48
CA TYR A 55 16.52 -9.26 17.89
C TYR A 55 16.32 -9.66 19.37
N VAL A 56 17.04 -10.70 19.80
CA VAL A 56 16.93 -11.31 21.12
C VAL A 56 17.78 -10.58 22.17
N GLN A 57 19.02 -10.21 21.81
CA GLN A 57 20.00 -9.55 22.69
C GLN A 57 19.85 -8.02 22.67
N GLY A 58 18.69 -7.49 22.25
CA GLY A 58 18.33 -6.08 22.44
C GLY A 58 18.15 -5.76 23.93
N ASP A 59 19.26 -5.74 24.66
CA ASP A 59 19.41 -6.01 26.10
C ASP A 59 18.83 -4.95 27.07
N ASN A 60 17.87 -4.12 26.63
CA ASN A 60 17.11 -3.18 27.48
C ASN A 60 15.98 -2.44 26.74
N ALA A 61 15.69 -2.74 25.47
CA ALA A 61 14.79 -1.91 24.66
C ALA A 61 13.31 -2.36 24.73
N MET A 62 13.04 -3.64 24.95
CA MET A 62 11.67 -4.20 24.96
C MET A 62 11.55 -5.34 25.98
N ASP A 63 10.46 -5.37 26.73
CA ASP A 63 10.11 -6.50 27.58
C ASP A 63 9.86 -7.77 26.75
N THR A 64 10.11 -8.95 27.31
CA THR A 64 9.95 -10.27 26.69
C THR A 64 8.54 -10.46 26.12
N SER A 65 7.51 -9.94 26.79
CA SER A 65 6.13 -10.00 26.30
C SER A 65 5.93 -9.22 24.99
N ALA A 66 6.55 -8.04 24.89
CA ALA A 66 6.51 -7.16 23.73
C ALA A 66 7.34 -7.72 22.56
N GLN A 67 8.50 -8.32 22.86
CA GLN A 67 9.31 -9.05 21.86
C GLN A 67 8.50 -10.20 21.25
N LEU A 68 7.87 -11.05 22.06
CA LEU A 68 7.04 -12.15 21.56
C LEU A 68 5.81 -11.65 20.79
N ALA A 69 5.24 -10.50 21.16
CA ALA A 69 4.15 -9.88 20.42
C ALA A 69 4.59 -9.37 19.04
N ALA A 70 5.75 -8.72 18.97
CA ALA A 70 6.34 -8.29 17.71
C ALA A 70 6.68 -9.50 16.80
N ALA A 71 7.28 -10.56 17.36
CA ALA A 71 7.58 -11.80 16.64
C ALA A 71 6.31 -12.42 16.05
N ARG A 72 5.20 -12.46 16.82
CA ARG A 72 3.88 -12.90 16.32
C ARG A 72 3.36 -12.04 15.19
N SER A 73 3.44 -10.72 15.30
CA SER A 73 2.97 -9.81 14.26
C SER A 73 3.77 -10.00 12.97
N ILE A 74 5.10 -10.14 13.07
CA ILE A 74 5.97 -10.39 11.93
C ILE A 74 5.61 -11.76 11.31
N GLY A 75 5.55 -12.81 12.12
CA GLY A 75 5.22 -14.17 11.67
C GLY A 75 3.88 -14.24 10.95
N GLN A 76 2.82 -13.64 11.50
CA GLN A 76 1.48 -13.64 10.89
C GLN A 76 1.40 -12.84 9.58
N ALA A 77 2.12 -11.72 9.47
CA ALA A 77 2.18 -10.95 8.24
C ALA A 77 2.95 -11.71 7.16
N THR A 78 4.13 -12.23 7.49
CA THR A 78 4.99 -12.97 6.56
C THR A 78 4.37 -14.30 6.14
N ALA A 79 3.65 -15.01 7.01
CA ALA A 79 3.00 -16.28 6.66
C ALA A 79 1.94 -16.11 5.56
N ARG A 80 1.10 -15.06 5.66
CA ARG A 80 0.09 -14.76 4.63
C ARG A 80 0.74 -14.38 3.30
N LEU A 81 1.81 -13.58 3.35
CA LEU A 81 2.56 -13.21 2.15
C LEU A 81 3.22 -14.43 1.50
N ALA A 82 3.87 -15.28 2.30
CA ALA A 82 4.53 -16.49 1.83
C ALA A 82 3.55 -17.49 1.22
N GLU A 83 2.34 -17.62 1.77
CA GLU A 83 1.27 -18.46 1.19
C GLU A 83 0.90 -17.97 -0.22
N TRP A 84 0.66 -16.67 -0.39
CA TRP A 84 0.37 -16.09 -1.69
C TRP A 84 1.54 -16.25 -2.68
N GLN A 85 2.77 -15.99 -2.24
CA GLN A 85 3.98 -16.13 -3.08
C GLN A 85 4.24 -17.58 -3.50
N ALA A 86 3.99 -18.55 -2.60
CA ALA A 86 4.15 -19.96 -2.91
C ALA A 86 3.21 -20.39 -4.05
N GLU A 87 1.99 -19.86 -4.09
CA GLU A 87 1.07 -20.13 -5.19
C GLU A 87 1.57 -19.54 -6.52
N GLN A 88 2.08 -18.31 -6.51
CA GLN A 88 2.68 -17.71 -7.71
C GLN A 88 3.90 -18.48 -8.20
N ILE A 89 4.78 -18.91 -7.29
CA ILE A 89 5.95 -19.73 -7.64
C ILE A 89 5.52 -21.06 -8.25
N ARG A 90 4.50 -21.73 -7.72
CA ARG A 90 3.99 -22.99 -8.31
C ARG A 90 3.49 -22.78 -9.73
N LEU A 91 2.73 -21.71 -9.97
CA LEU A 91 2.22 -21.37 -11.30
C LEU A 91 3.37 -21.08 -12.28
N LEU A 92 4.37 -20.30 -11.87
CA LEU A 92 5.54 -19.99 -12.69
C LEU A 92 6.43 -21.22 -12.94
N SER A 93 6.63 -22.07 -11.92
CA SER A 93 7.44 -23.29 -12.04
C SER A 93 6.81 -24.33 -12.97
N ALA A 94 5.49 -24.29 -13.16
CA ALA A 94 4.78 -25.15 -14.10
C ALA A 94 4.84 -24.65 -15.56
N ASN A 95 5.40 -23.45 -15.79
CA ASN A 95 5.53 -22.86 -17.11
C ASN A 95 6.92 -23.17 -17.70
N ASP A 96 6.96 -24.00 -18.75
CA ASP A 96 8.20 -24.40 -19.44
C ASP A 96 9.02 -23.21 -20.01
N GLY A 97 8.42 -22.02 -20.14
CA GLY A 97 9.12 -20.79 -20.55
C GLY A 97 9.96 -20.13 -19.45
N VAL A 98 9.82 -20.55 -18.19
CA VAL A 98 10.56 -19.99 -17.05
C VAL A 98 11.78 -20.86 -16.76
N ALA A 99 12.97 -20.35 -17.09
CA ALA A 99 14.22 -21.07 -16.87
C ALA A 99 14.72 -21.05 -15.40
N ALA A 100 14.12 -20.21 -14.56
CA ALA A 100 14.50 -20.09 -13.15
C ALA A 100 13.97 -21.28 -12.34
N THR A 101 14.83 -21.86 -11.50
CA THR A 101 14.45 -22.89 -10.54
C THR A 101 13.62 -22.30 -9.39
N THR A 102 12.91 -23.16 -8.66
CA THR A 102 12.15 -22.77 -7.46
C THR A 102 13.02 -22.04 -6.44
N ASP A 103 14.22 -22.55 -6.16
CA ASP A 103 15.15 -21.92 -5.21
C ASP A 103 15.60 -20.54 -5.69
N GLN A 104 15.93 -20.39 -6.98
CA GLN A 104 16.27 -19.08 -7.56
C GLN A 104 15.11 -18.08 -7.47
N MET A 105 13.86 -18.53 -7.63
CA MET A 105 12.67 -17.68 -7.47
C MET A 105 12.47 -17.27 -6.01
N ILE A 106 12.63 -18.19 -5.06
CA ILE A 106 12.56 -17.91 -3.61
C ILE A 106 13.61 -16.87 -3.24
N ASP A 107 14.86 -17.05 -3.67
CA ASP A 107 15.94 -16.12 -3.41
C ASP A 107 15.67 -14.74 -3.99
N ALA A 108 15.21 -14.67 -5.25
CA ALA A 108 14.88 -13.39 -5.88
C ALA A 108 13.75 -12.66 -5.13
N LEU A 109 12.69 -13.37 -4.71
CA LEU A 109 11.61 -12.80 -3.92
C LEU A 109 12.08 -12.32 -2.54
N ALA A 110 12.93 -13.09 -1.86
CA ALA A 110 13.48 -12.69 -0.55
C ALA A 110 14.30 -11.39 -0.65
N HIS A 111 15.09 -11.23 -1.72
CA HIS A 111 15.84 -10.00 -1.99
C HIS A 111 14.91 -8.81 -2.28
N LEU A 112 13.91 -9.00 -3.16
CA LEU A 112 12.94 -7.95 -3.49
C LEU A 112 12.13 -7.53 -2.26
N GLN A 113 11.67 -8.49 -1.46
CA GLN A 113 10.95 -8.22 -0.23
C GLN A 113 11.80 -7.40 0.74
N THR A 114 13.06 -7.79 0.95
CA THR A 114 13.98 -7.05 1.82
C THR A 114 14.22 -5.63 1.31
N LEU A 115 14.39 -5.47 0.00
CA LEU A 115 14.59 -4.16 -0.65
C LEU A 115 13.36 -3.25 -0.46
N VAL A 116 12.17 -3.75 -0.81
CA VAL A 116 10.91 -3.01 -0.71
C VAL A 116 10.61 -2.67 0.75
N TRP A 117 10.72 -3.65 1.65
CA TRP A 117 10.52 -3.43 3.08
C TRP A 117 11.48 -2.38 3.64
N ARG A 118 12.78 -2.45 3.31
CA ARG A 118 13.76 -1.43 3.73
C ARG A 118 13.39 -0.04 3.23
N ARG A 119 12.99 0.09 1.95
CA ARG A 119 12.62 1.39 1.39
C ARG A 119 11.38 1.98 2.08
N HIS A 120 10.38 1.15 2.36
CA HIS A 120 9.21 1.58 3.14
C HIS A 120 9.59 1.94 4.57
N LEU A 121 10.40 1.11 5.25
CA LEU A 121 10.84 1.39 6.61
C LEU A 121 11.62 2.71 6.67
N GLU A 122 12.56 2.94 5.77
CA GLU A 122 13.27 4.23 5.68
C GLU A 122 12.32 5.40 5.43
N SER A 123 11.30 5.20 4.58
CA SER A 123 10.28 6.23 4.33
C SER A 123 9.51 6.56 5.60
N TYR A 124 9.08 5.55 6.36
CA TYR A 124 8.38 5.74 7.62
C TYR A 124 9.28 6.31 8.73
N MET A 125 10.57 5.94 8.76
CA MET A 125 11.53 6.44 9.74
C MET A 125 12.00 7.88 9.45
N ARG A 126 11.92 8.34 8.20
CA ARG A 126 12.17 9.74 7.83
C ARG A 126 10.97 10.63 8.07
N ALA A 127 9.76 10.06 8.16
CA ALA A 127 8.60 10.79 8.63
C ALA A 127 8.83 11.20 10.10
N PRO A 128 8.42 12.41 10.52
CA PRO A 128 8.48 12.79 11.93
C PRO A 128 7.78 11.72 12.80
N GLU A 129 8.36 11.42 13.97
CA GLU A 129 8.09 10.24 14.80
C GLU A 129 6.63 9.75 14.75
N ALA A 130 6.45 8.47 14.44
CA ALA A 130 5.16 7.79 14.37
C ALA A 130 4.49 7.63 15.75
N ALA A 131 4.02 8.73 16.34
CA ALA A 131 2.78 8.68 17.11
C ALA A 131 1.60 8.87 16.15
N ASP A 132 0.40 8.54 16.60
CA ASP A 132 -0.86 8.92 15.93
C ASP A 132 -0.90 10.46 15.79
N HIS A 133 -0.38 11.00 14.67
CA HIS A 133 -0.28 12.45 14.46
C HIS A 133 -1.38 12.95 13.55
N GLU A 134 -1.99 14.05 13.98
CA GLU A 134 -2.82 14.89 13.13
C GLU A 134 -1.91 15.61 12.13
N VAL A 135 -2.03 15.25 10.86
CA VAL A 135 -1.28 15.83 9.75
C VAL A 135 -2.23 16.57 8.82
N ASP A 136 -1.82 17.74 8.34
CA ASP A 136 -2.51 18.36 7.21
C ASP A 136 -2.15 17.57 5.94
N THR A 137 -3.15 16.97 5.31
CA THR A 137 -2.95 16.03 4.20
C THR A 137 -4.02 16.20 3.14
N ILE A 138 -3.70 15.75 1.93
CA ILE A 138 -4.62 15.73 0.79
C ILE A 138 -4.98 14.28 0.51
N VAL A 139 -6.27 13.97 0.58
CA VAL A 139 -6.81 12.63 0.35
C VAL A 139 -7.66 12.64 -0.92
N GLY A 140 -7.41 11.67 -1.81
CA GLY A 140 -8.17 11.45 -3.01
C GLY A 140 -8.83 10.08 -3.05
N PHE A 141 -10.02 10.02 -3.66
CA PHE A 141 -10.69 8.79 -4.06
C PHE A 141 -10.89 8.80 -5.56
N ALA A 142 -10.44 7.76 -6.24
CA ALA A 142 -10.75 7.48 -7.64
C ALA A 142 -11.62 6.22 -7.69
N ASP A 143 -12.81 6.32 -8.26
CA ASP A 143 -13.81 5.25 -8.23
C ASP A 143 -14.36 4.94 -9.62
N ILE A 144 -14.57 3.66 -9.91
CA ILE A 144 -15.03 3.19 -11.23
C ILE A 144 -16.51 3.55 -11.45
N VAL A 145 -16.79 4.21 -12.57
CA VAL A 145 -18.17 4.54 -12.94
C VAL A 145 -18.92 3.27 -13.34
N GLY A 146 -20.04 3.00 -12.66
CA GLY A 146 -20.95 1.92 -13.04
C GLY A 146 -20.47 0.52 -12.68
N TYR A 147 -19.50 0.38 -11.78
CA TYR A 147 -18.95 -0.90 -11.33
C TYR A 147 -20.02 -1.94 -10.96
N THR A 148 -21.03 -1.55 -10.16
CA THR A 148 -22.12 -2.47 -9.76
C THR A 148 -22.89 -3.07 -10.94
N SER A 149 -23.00 -2.33 -12.04
CA SER A 149 -23.64 -2.84 -13.26
C SER A 149 -22.68 -3.72 -14.05
N MET A 150 -21.40 -3.32 -14.18
CA MET A 150 -20.37 -4.10 -14.86
C MET A 150 -20.12 -5.45 -14.18
N SER A 151 -20.02 -5.49 -12.85
CA SER A 151 -19.76 -6.72 -12.09
C SER A 151 -20.88 -7.76 -12.21
N ARG A 152 -22.09 -7.36 -12.63
CA ARG A 152 -23.20 -8.29 -12.93
C ARG A 152 -23.19 -8.81 -14.36
N GLN A 153 -22.49 -8.13 -15.27
CA GLN A 153 -22.47 -8.45 -16.70
C GLN A 153 -21.19 -9.20 -17.10
N LEU A 154 -20.08 -8.89 -16.44
CA LEU A 154 -18.78 -9.52 -16.68
C LEU A 154 -18.64 -10.86 -15.97
N GLY A 155 -17.88 -11.77 -16.57
CA GLY A 155 -17.41 -12.96 -15.88
C GLY A 155 -16.37 -12.60 -14.80
N MET A 156 -16.18 -13.48 -13.82
CA MET A 156 -15.28 -13.22 -12.68
C MET A 156 -13.85 -12.88 -13.13
N ALA A 157 -13.29 -13.61 -14.09
CA ALA A 157 -11.94 -13.37 -14.60
C ALA A 157 -11.80 -12.02 -15.33
N ASP A 158 -12.83 -11.59 -16.08
CA ASP A 158 -12.81 -10.30 -16.76
C ASP A 158 -12.90 -9.14 -15.76
N LEU A 159 -13.68 -9.32 -14.69
CA LEU A 159 -13.80 -8.36 -13.60
C LEU A 159 -12.48 -8.23 -12.83
N GLU A 160 -11.83 -9.35 -12.50
CA GLU A 160 -10.52 -9.37 -11.86
C GLU A 160 -9.47 -8.63 -12.70
N ASN A 161 -9.38 -8.94 -14.00
CA ASN A 161 -8.43 -8.26 -14.90
C ASN A 161 -8.74 -6.76 -15.08
N LEU A 162 -10.02 -6.37 -15.05
CA LEU A 162 -10.41 -4.96 -15.08
C LEU A 162 -9.97 -4.22 -13.80
N LEU A 163 -10.18 -4.83 -12.64
CA LEU A 163 -9.74 -4.28 -11.35
C LEU A 163 -8.21 -4.18 -11.29
N GLU A 164 -7.49 -5.23 -11.68
CA GLU A 164 -6.03 -5.25 -11.67
C GLU A 164 -5.43 -4.15 -12.56
N ARG A 165 -5.99 -3.95 -13.77
CA ARG A 165 -5.56 -2.87 -14.68
C ARG A 165 -5.82 -1.49 -14.09
N PHE A 166 -6.99 -1.30 -13.48
CA PHE A 166 -7.33 -0.05 -12.80
C PHE A 166 -6.38 0.22 -11.62
N GLU A 167 -6.19 -0.75 -10.73
CA GLU A 167 -5.33 -0.62 -9.56
C GLU A 167 -3.87 -0.35 -9.94
N SER A 168 -3.34 -1.08 -10.93
CA SER A 168 -1.98 -0.91 -11.43
C SER A 168 -1.75 0.47 -12.06
N SER A 169 -2.69 0.93 -12.91
CA SER A 169 -2.62 2.25 -13.54
C SER A 169 -2.71 3.36 -12.49
N ALA A 170 -3.64 3.24 -11.55
CA ALA A 170 -3.80 4.21 -10.48
C ALA A 170 -2.58 4.26 -9.57
N HIS A 171 -2.00 3.12 -9.20
CA HIS A 171 -0.78 3.08 -8.41
C HIS A 171 0.38 3.75 -9.11
N THR A 172 0.58 3.48 -10.40
CA THR A 172 1.64 4.09 -11.21
C THR A 172 1.49 5.62 -11.26
N ILE A 173 0.32 6.11 -11.66
CA ILE A 173 0.06 7.55 -11.81
C ILE A 173 0.19 8.30 -10.48
N VAL A 174 -0.34 7.73 -9.40
CA VAL A 174 -0.26 8.34 -8.06
C VAL A 174 1.21 8.48 -7.65
N VAL A 175 2.02 7.42 -7.82
CA VAL A 175 3.45 7.44 -7.46
C VAL A 175 4.25 8.38 -8.34
N GLU A 176 4.00 8.44 -9.65
CA GLU A 176 4.67 9.35 -10.58
C GLU A 176 4.45 10.83 -10.22
N ASN A 177 3.28 11.15 -9.64
CA ASN A 177 2.97 12.49 -9.14
C ASN A 177 3.40 12.70 -7.67
N GLY A 178 4.17 11.78 -7.09
CA GLY A 178 4.70 11.88 -5.73
C GLY A 178 3.69 11.58 -4.62
N GLY A 179 2.51 11.06 -4.97
CA GLY A 179 1.52 10.58 -4.02
C GLY A 179 1.76 9.15 -3.56
N GLN A 180 0.87 8.67 -2.68
CA GLN A 180 0.88 7.30 -2.18
C GLN A 180 -0.51 6.70 -2.23
N VAL A 181 -0.65 5.52 -2.84
CA VAL A 181 -1.86 4.71 -2.68
C VAL A 181 -1.91 4.17 -1.26
N VAL A 182 -2.98 4.52 -0.53
CA VAL A 182 -3.21 4.09 0.85
C VAL A 182 -3.76 2.67 0.85
N LYS A 183 -4.86 2.46 0.12
CA LYS A 183 -5.56 1.18 0.01
C LYS A 183 -6.61 1.21 -1.10
N THR A 184 -7.09 0.02 -1.46
CA THR A 184 -8.26 -0.15 -2.30
C THR A 184 -9.49 -0.45 -1.44
N ILE A 185 -10.65 0.10 -1.82
CA ILE A 185 -11.94 -0.11 -1.14
C ILE A 185 -12.95 -0.50 -2.20
N GLY A 186 -13.09 -1.81 -2.43
CA GLY A 186 -13.91 -2.32 -3.52
C GLY A 186 -13.34 -1.88 -4.87
N ASP A 187 -14.10 -1.07 -5.60
CA ASP A 187 -13.79 -0.50 -6.91
C ASP A 187 -13.14 0.89 -6.87
N ALA A 188 -12.83 1.37 -5.67
CA ALA A 188 -12.19 2.66 -5.47
C ALA A 188 -10.74 2.53 -4.97
N VAL A 189 -9.87 3.39 -5.47
CA VAL A 189 -8.51 3.61 -4.96
C VAL A 189 -8.52 4.85 -4.06
N MET A 190 -8.04 4.70 -2.83
CA MET A 190 -7.77 5.79 -1.90
C MET A 190 -6.28 6.13 -1.96
N PHE A 191 -5.96 7.40 -2.17
CA PHE A 191 -4.58 7.88 -2.24
C PHE A 191 -4.38 9.17 -1.44
N THR A 192 -3.12 9.45 -1.12
CA THR A 192 -2.68 10.75 -0.60
C THR A 192 -1.79 11.45 -1.60
N SER A 193 -1.71 12.77 -1.51
CA SER A 193 -0.91 13.60 -2.40
C SER A 193 -0.06 14.61 -1.62
N PRO A 194 1.17 14.93 -2.06
CA PRO A 194 2.06 15.82 -1.33
C PRO A 194 1.62 17.29 -1.38
N ASP A 195 0.92 17.69 -2.44
CA ASP A 195 0.39 19.05 -2.61
C ASP A 195 -0.82 19.07 -3.57
N ALA A 196 -1.52 20.20 -3.60
CA ALA A 196 -2.75 20.34 -4.39
C ALA A 196 -2.52 20.20 -5.90
N ARG A 197 -1.35 20.63 -6.37
CA ARG A 197 -0.94 20.55 -7.78
C ARG A 197 -0.76 19.09 -8.19
N ALA A 198 -0.03 18.31 -7.40
CA ALA A 198 0.19 16.88 -7.60
C ALA A 198 -1.14 16.12 -7.58
N ALA A 199 -2.04 16.49 -6.68
CA ALA A 199 -3.36 15.86 -6.58
C ALA A 199 -4.21 16.11 -7.84
N ALA A 200 -4.18 17.34 -8.36
CA ALA A 200 -4.88 17.70 -9.59
C ALA A 200 -4.26 17.04 -10.84
N GLU A 201 -2.92 16.98 -10.96
CA GLU A 201 -2.26 16.26 -12.07
C GLU A 201 -2.55 14.75 -12.02
N THR A 202 -2.54 14.15 -10.83
CA THR A 202 -2.93 12.74 -10.63
C THR A 202 -4.33 12.48 -11.19
N ALA A 203 -5.29 13.34 -10.84
CA ALA A 203 -6.66 13.19 -11.31
C ALA A 203 -6.79 13.39 -12.82
N VAL A 204 -6.04 14.34 -13.40
CA VAL A 204 -6.01 14.55 -14.86
C VAL A 204 -5.44 13.33 -15.57
N ALA A 205 -4.29 12.81 -15.13
CA ALA A 205 -3.65 11.65 -15.72
C ALA A 205 -4.55 10.40 -15.65
N LEU A 206 -5.22 10.18 -14.51
CA LEU A 206 -6.21 9.11 -14.36
C LEU A 206 -7.36 9.22 -15.39
N HIS A 207 -7.89 10.43 -15.61
CA HIS A 207 -8.93 10.65 -16.62
C HIS A 207 -8.42 10.48 -18.05
N VAL A 208 -7.14 10.78 -18.32
CA VAL A 208 -6.53 10.56 -19.64
C VAL A 208 -6.47 9.06 -19.95
N VAL A 209 -5.88 8.27 -19.06
CA VAL A 209 -5.78 6.80 -19.22
C VAL A 209 -7.16 6.16 -19.32
N ALA A 210 -8.15 6.67 -18.57
CA ALA A 210 -9.54 6.24 -18.71
C ALA A 210 -10.18 6.62 -20.06
N SER A 211 -9.85 7.80 -20.60
CA SER A 211 -10.36 8.27 -21.89
C SER A 211 -9.73 7.52 -23.07
N ASP A 212 -8.49 7.06 -22.91
CA ASP A 212 -7.78 6.21 -23.87
C ASP A 212 -8.28 4.76 -23.86
N GLY A 213 -9.16 4.42 -22.91
CA GLY A 213 -9.83 3.12 -22.82
C GLY A 213 -8.99 2.04 -22.16
N GLU A 214 -7.86 2.40 -21.54
CA GLU A 214 -7.02 1.46 -20.79
C GLU A 214 -7.71 1.01 -19.49
N ILE A 215 -8.46 1.93 -18.86
CA ILE A 215 -9.25 1.68 -17.66
C ILE A 215 -10.67 2.26 -17.84
N PRO A 216 -11.66 1.81 -17.04
CA PRO A 216 -13.00 2.38 -17.09
C PRO A 216 -13.02 3.88 -16.73
N ALA A 217 -14.06 4.58 -17.16
CA ALA A 217 -14.30 5.96 -16.75
C ALA A 217 -14.35 6.07 -15.21
N LEU A 218 -13.72 7.12 -14.69
CA LEU A 218 -13.60 7.33 -13.25
C LEU A 218 -14.41 8.53 -12.77
N ARG A 219 -14.74 8.53 -11.49
CA ARG A 219 -15.21 9.70 -10.75
C ARG A 219 -14.21 9.95 -9.62
N ILE A 220 -13.72 11.18 -9.51
CA ILE A 220 -12.63 11.51 -8.58
C ILE A 220 -13.10 12.59 -7.59
N GLY A 221 -12.80 12.38 -6.32
CA GLY A 221 -13.05 13.33 -5.24
C GLY A 221 -11.79 13.54 -4.41
N ILE A 222 -11.40 14.79 -4.18
CA ILE A 222 -10.18 15.14 -3.44
C ILE A 222 -10.50 16.17 -2.37
N ALA A 223 -9.95 16.01 -1.18
CA ALA A 223 -10.13 16.96 -0.08
C ALA A 223 -8.81 17.19 0.65
N ARG A 224 -8.63 18.39 1.20
CA ARG A 224 -7.49 18.73 2.05
C ARG A 224 -7.96 19.03 3.47
N GLY A 225 -7.22 18.52 4.44
CA GLY A 225 -7.28 19.03 5.80
C GLY A 225 -6.56 18.13 6.78
N HIS A 226 -6.85 18.37 8.06
CA HIS A 226 -6.26 17.62 9.14
C HIS A 226 -6.84 16.19 9.22
N ALA A 227 -5.96 15.20 9.19
CA ALA A 227 -6.29 13.80 9.30
C ALA A 227 -5.32 13.09 10.24
N LEU A 228 -5.80 12.05 10.89
CA LEU A 228 -4.99 11.13 11.66
C LEU A 228 -4.38 10.08 10.73
N THR A 229 -3.05 10.01 10.67
CA THR A 229 -2.35 8.90 10.00
C THR A 229 -1.94 7.85 11.01
N ARG A 230 -2.37 6.60 10.78
CA ARG A 230 -2.10 5.48 11.69
C ARG A 230 -1.90 4.19 10.90
N LEU A 231 -0.79 3.49 11.17
CA LEU A 231 -0.47 2.18 10.57
C LEU A 231 -0.59 2.15 9.03
N GLY A 232 -0.18 3.23 8.37
CA GLY A 232 -0.27 3.36 6.91
C GLY A 232 -1.67 3.69 6.37
N ASP A 233 -2.65 3.94 7.24
CA ASP A 233 -4.00 4.36 6.89
C ASP A 233 -4.25 5.82 7.30
N VAL A 234 -5.29 6.44 6.73
CA VAL A 234 -5.66 7.84 6.97
C VAL A 234 -7.11 7.92 7.42
N PHE A 235 -7.37 8.65 8.50
CA PHE A 235 -8.69 8.82 9.10
C PHE A 235 -8.98 10.29 9.33
N GLY A 236 -10.23 10.71 9.15
CA GLY A 236 -10.65 12.06 9.50
C GLY A 236 -11.71 12.61 8.56
N GLU A 237 -12.01 13.89 8.75
CA GLU A 237 -12.95 14.63 7.92
C GLU A 237 -12.54 14.68 6.43
N PRO A 238 -11.26 14.91 6.05
CA PRO A 238 -10.86 14.93 4.64
C PRO A 238 -11.19 13.63 3.90
N VAL A 239 -11.01 12.48 4.56
CA VAL A 239 -11.35 11.16 3.99
C VAL A 239 -12.85 11.06 3.69
N ASN A 240 -13.68 11.52 4.63
CA ASN A 240 -15.14 11.52 4.46
C ASN A 240 -15.58 12.48 3.35
N ILE A 241 -15.01 13.68 3.31
CA ILE A 241 -15.32 14.67 2.26
C ILE A 241 -14.90 14.15 0.89
N ALA A 242 -13.66 13.68 0.73
CA ALA A 242 -13.15 13.16 -0.53
C ALA A 242 -14.02 12.01 -1.08
N ALA A 243 -14.41 11.05 -0.22
CA ALA A 243 -15.32 9.96 -0.60
C ALA A 243 -16.71 10.46 -1.01
N ARG A 244 -17.24 11.52 -0.37
CA ARG A 244 -18.54 12.12 -0.73
C ARG A 244 -18.48 12.92 -2.02
N LEU A 245 -17.37 13.62 -2.26
CA LEU A 245 -17.10 14.31 -3.51
C LEU A 245 -17.00 13.31 -4.66
N ALA A 246 -16.23 12.23 -4.50
CA ALA A 246 -16.12 11.18 -5.51
C ALA A 246 -17.48 10.55 -5.83
N GLY A 247 -18.27 10.21 -4.81
CA GLY A 247 -19.61 9.67 -4.98
C GLY A 247 -20.62 10.62 -5.65
N SER A 248 -20.38 11.94 -5.58
CA SER A 248 -21.22 12.98 -6.20
C SER A 248 -20.71 13.46 -7.56
N ALA A 249 -19.45 13.16 -7.88
CA ALA A 249 -18.84 13.51 -9.14
C ALA A 249 -19.52 12.75 -10.29
N ARG A 250 -19.65 13.43 -11.44
CA ARG A 250 -20.11 12.82 -12.69
C ARG A 250 -18.98 11.99 -13.29
N SER A 251 -19.35 11.09 -14.22
CA SER A 251 -18.37 10.33 -14.99
C SER A 251 -17.34 11.25 -15.66
N GLY A 252 -16.05 10.94 -15.50
CA GLY A 252 -14.93 11.70 -16.07
C GLY A 252 -14.71 13.06 -15.42
N THR A 253 -15.20 13.29 -14.19
CA THR A 253 -15.04 14.57 -13.49
C THR A 253 -14.32 14.42 -12.16
N THR A 254 -13.59 15.47 -11.80
CA THR A 254 -12.91 15.61 -10.51
C THR A 254 -13.58 16.72 -9.72
N LEU A 255 -14.03 16.39 -8.50
CA LEU A 255 -14.54 17.35 -7.54
C LEU A 255 -13.55 17.53 -6.38
N VAL A 256 -13.39 18.77 -5.93
CA VAL A 256 -12.50 19.13 -4.83
C VAL A 256 -13.22 19.95 -3.78
N ASP A 257 -12.72 19.91 -2.55
CA ASP A 257 -13.23 20.72 -1.45
C ASP A 257 -12.74 22.18 -1.51
N GLU A 258 -13.17 22.99 -0.55
CA GLU A 258 -12.85 24.42 -0.50
C GLU A 258 -11.35 24.66 -0.34
N ASN A 259 -10.72 23.99 0.63
CA ASN A 259 -9.29 24.13 0.93
C ASN A 259 -8.43 23.82 -0.30
N LEU A 260 -8.68 22.70 -0.98
CA LEU A 260 -7.91 22.35 -2.19
C LEU A 260 -8.21 23.31 -3.35
N SER A 261 -9.44 23.82 -3.45
CA SER A 261 -9.79 24.82 -4.47
C SER A 261 -9.04 26.15 -4.28
N GLU A 262 -8.81 26.53 -3.02
CA GLU A 262 -8.03 27.72 -2.66
C GLU A 262 -6.55 27.52 -2.97
N ASP A 263 -6.00 26.34 -2.71
CA ASP A 263 -4.60 26.03 -3.03
C ASP A 263 -4.32 26.00 -4.54
N LEU A 264 -5.30 25.57 -5.33
CA LEU A 264 -5.21 25.58 -6.80
C LEU A 264 -5.46 26.96 -7.40
N LYS A 265 -5.85 27.96 -6.61
CA LYS A 265 -6.20 29.28 -7.11
C LYS A 265 -4.97 29.98 -7.67
N GLY A 266 -5.07 30.38 -8.94
CA GLY A 266 -3.98 31.05 -9.65
C GLY A 266 -3.01 30.10 -10.35
N ASP A 267 -3.20 28.78 -10.21
CA ASP A 267 -2.44 27.83 -11.01
C ASP A 267 -3.06 27.72 -12.42
N GLU A 268 -2.41 28.34 -13.41
CA GLU A 268 -2.91 28.45 -14.78
C GLU A 268 -3.08 27.10 -15.51
N ARG A 269 -2.53 26.00 -14.95
CA ARG A 269 -2.69 24.64 -15.48
C ARG A 269 -4.11 24.11 -15.33
N PHE A 270 -4.90 24.66 -14.41
CA PHE A 270 -6.23 24.14 -14.10
C PHE A 270 -7.30 25.23 -14.16
N TYR A 271 -8.49 24.84 -14.62
CA TYR A 271 -9.69 25.61 -14.37
C TYR A 271 -10.43 25.03 -13.17
N VAL A 272 -10.60 25.86 -12.14
CA VAL A 272 -11.32 25.53 -10.91
C VAL A 272 -12.62 26.32 -10.90
N SER A 273 -13.76 25.63 -10.89
CA SER A 273 -15.09 26.27 -10.96
C SER A 273 -16.00 25.76 -9.86
N SER A 274 -16.63 26.68 -9.12
CA SER A 274 -17.58 26.31 -8.07
C SER A 274 -18.82 25.65 -8.68
N ILE A 275 -19.31 24.58 -8.04
CA ILE A 275 -20.58 23.95 -8.39
C ILE A 275 -21.61 24.21 -7.28
N PRO A 276 -22.92 23.98 -7.54
CA PRO A 276 -23.92 24.07 -6.49
C PRO A 276 -23.57 23.17 -5.29
N THR A 277 -23.80 23.68 -4.07
CA THR A 277 -23.52 22.94 -2.84
C THR A 277 -24.22 21.59 -2.84
N LEU A 278 -23.50 20.56 -2.43
CA LEU A 278 -23.99 19.19 -2.40
C LEU A 278 -24.65 18.91 -1.04
N SER A 279 -25.78 18.20 -1.07
CA SER A 279 -26.40 17.63 0.13
C SER A 279 -26.18 16.12 0.10
N VAL A 280 -25.27 15.65 0.94
CA VAL A 280 -24.82 14.25 0.98
C VAL A 280 -24.86 13.74 2.41
N ARG A 281 -24.73 12.42 2.60
CA ARG A 281 -24.76 11.82 3.94
C ARG A 281 -23.67 12.42 4.82
N GLY A 282 -24.08 13.08 5.91
CA GLY A 282 -23.18 13.75 6.85
C GLY A 282 -23.02 15.25 6.62
N TYR A 283 -23.37 15.77 5.43
CA TYR A 283 -23.15 17.17 5.06
C TYR A 283 -24.37 17.76 4.34
N ARG A 284 -25.03 18.74 4.96
CA ARG A 284 -26.19 19.42 4.36
C ARG A 284 -25.82 20.45 3.30
N ARG A 285 -24.62 21.03 3.38
CA ARG A 285 -24.07 22.03 2.48
C ARG A 285 -22.57 21.81 2.31
N LEU A 286 -22.22 20.77 1.55
CA LEU A 286 -20.84 20.53 1.17
C LEU A 286 -20.50 21.41 -0.02
N HIS A 287 -19.56 22.35 0.17
CA HIS A 287 -19.03 23.14 -0.92
C HIS A 287 -18.08 22.30 -1.77
N ALA A 288 -18.17 22.46 -3.09
CA ALA A 288 -17.40 21.67 -4.04
C ALA A 288 -17.07 22.50 -5.28
N TRP A 289 -15.93 22.17 -5.87
CA TRP A 289 -15.45 22.77 -7.11
C TRP A 289 -15.09 21.67 -8.10
N SER A 290 -15.41 21.86 -9.37
CA SER A 290 -14.89 21.02 -10.44
C SER A 290 -13.49 21.49 -10.85
N VAL A 291 -12.57 20.55 -10.98
CA VAL A 291 -11.22 20.80 -11.49
C VAL A 291 -11.05 20.13 -12.84
N VAL A 292 -10.61 20.90 -13.84
CA VAL A 292 -10.30 20.39 -15.18
C VAL A 292 -8.98 20.96 -15.68
N ARG A 293 -8.25 20.20 -16.49
CA ARG A 293 -7.03 20.67 -17.15
C ARG A 293 -7.34 21.86 -18.06
N ASN A 294 -6.55 22.91 -17.95
CA ASN A 294 -6.59 24.02 -18.88
C ASN A 294 -6.00 23.58 -20.22
N ARG A 295 -6.85 23.47 -21.25
CA ARG A 295 -6.45 23.07 -22.61
C ARG A 295 -5.55 24.10 -23.32
N HIS A 296 -5.47 25.32 -22.81
CA HIS A 296 -4.65 26.40 -23.37
C HIS A 296 -3.33 26.59 -22.61
N TRP A 297 -3.08 25.76 -21.59
CA TRP A 297 -1.79 25.75 -20.90
C TRP A 297 -0.75 25.04 -21.76
N ASP A 298 0.33 25.74 -22.13
CA ASP A 298 1.48 25.18 -22.83
C ASP A 298 2.55 24.79 -21.80
N GLU A 299 2.89 23.51 -21.73
CA GLU A 299 3.90 22.98 -20.81
C GLU A 299 5.32 23.51 -21.09
N ARG A 300 5.53 24.18 -22.23
CA ARG A 300 6.84 24.72 -22.66
C ARG A 300 7.11 26.18 -22.23
N ARG A 301 6.30 26.75 -21.34
CA ARG A 301 6.54 28.07 -20.75
C ARG A 301 7.38 28.02 -19.47
#